data_AF-H6SLC8-F1
#
_entry.id   AF-H6SLC8-F1
#
_cell.length_a   1.000
_cell.length_b   1.000
_cell.length_c   1.000
_cell.angle_alpha   90.00
_cell.angle_beta   90.00
_cell.angle_gamma   90.00
#
_symmetry.space_group_name_H-M   'P 1'
#
loop_
_entity.id
_entity.type
_entity.pdbx_description
1 polymer ?
#
loop_
_entity_poly.entity_id
_entity_poly.type
_entity_poly.pdbx_seq_one_letter_code
_entity_poly.pdbx_strand_id
1 'polypeptide(L)' 'MILLDTNVISEVMKSTPDPSVMAWLNAFPADALFVSSLTQADAQIASVARSHGALLATRNIKDFLECGLDLVNPWE' A
#
# COMPACT_ATOMS: atom_id res chain seq x y z
N MET A 1 -11.40 -1.44 -1.90
CA MET A 1 -10.50 -1.56 -0.74
C MET A 1 -9.08 -1.43 -1.23
N ILE A 2 -8.28 -0.62 -0.55
CA ILE A 2 -6.86 -0.42 -0.82
C ILE A 2 -6.08 -0.90 0.39
N LEU A 3 -5.16 -1.83 0.18
CA LEU A 3 -4.22 -2.27 1.20
C LEU A 3 -2.95 -1.42 1.10
N LEU A 4 -2.58 -0.77 2.20
CA LEU A 4 -1.36 0.01 2.32
C LEU A 4 -0.21 -0.90 2.76
N ASP A 5 0.87 -0.91 1.98
CA ASP A 5 2.13 -1.53 2.39
C ASP A 5 2.75 -0.75 3.57
N THR A 6 3.56 -1.44 4.35
CA THR A 6 4.37 -0.91 5.45
C THR A 6 5.24 0.27 5.02
N ASN A 7 5.72 0.27 3.76
CA ASN A 7 6.51 1.40 3.24
C ASN A 7 5.69 2.69 3.07
N VAL A 8 4.40 2.60 2.74
CA VAL A 8 3.49 3.74 2.67
C VAL A 8 3.21 4.28 4.07
N ILE A 9 2.93 3.38 5.03
CA ILE A 9 2.70 3.77 6.43
C ILE A 9 3.95 4.43 7.03
N SER A 10 5.12 3.87 6.76
CA SER A 10 6.39 4.42 7.23
C SER A 10 6.68 5.81 6.64
N GLU A 11 6.21 6.09 5.41
CA GLU A 11 6.32 7.41 4.79
C GLU A 11 5.47 8.46 5.53
N VAL A 12 4.22 8.12 5.85
CA VAL A 12 3.29 9.00 6.58
C VAL A 12 3.80 9.32 8.00
N MET A 13 4.59 8.43 8.59
CA MET A 13 5.17 8.61 9.93
C MET A 13 6.42 9.51 9.96
N LYS A 14 6.98 9.90 8.81
CA LYS A 14 8.15 10.79 8.78
C LYS A 14 7.78 12.21 9.26
N SER A 15 8.75 12.92 9.82
CA SER A 15 8.59 14.35 10.18
C SER A 15 8.18 15.22 8.99
N THR A 16 8.65 14.85 7.80
CA THR A 16 8.29 15.48 6.52
C THR A 16 7.96 14.38 5.51
N PRO A 17 6.69 13.98 5.36
CA PRO A 17 6.26 12.98 4.38
C PRO A 17 6.38 13.48 2.94
N ASP A 18 6.50 12.56 1.99
CA ASP A 18 6.44 12.88 0.56
C ASP A 18 5.06 13.47 0.17
N PRO A 19 5.02 14.67 -0.45
CA PRO A 19 3.76 15.32 -0.83
C PRO A 19 2.88 14.52 -1.79
N SER A 20 3.47 13.73 -2.70
CA SER A 20 2.72 12.92 -3.66
C SER A 20 1.96 11.81 -2.95
N VAL A 21 2.60 11.16 -1.98
CA VAL A 21 1.96 10.12 -1.15
C VAL A 21 0.81 10.70 -0.33
N MET A 22 1.02 11.86 0.29
CA MET A 22 -0.04 12.53 1.06
C MET A 22 -1.20 12.97 0.16
N ALA A 23 -0.93 13.52 -1.01
CA ALA A 23 -1.96 13.91 -1.97
C ALA A 23 -2.76 12.70 -2.45
N TRP A 24 -2.08 11.59 -2.75
CA TRP A 24 -2.72 10.35 -3.17
C TRP A 24 -3.62 9.76 -2.07
N LEU A 25 -3.14 9.71 -0.82
CA LEU A 25 -3.95 9.23 0.32
C LEU A 25 -5.20 10.10 0.54
N ASN A 26 -5.05 11.43 0.43
CA ASN A 26 -6.17 12.37 0.60
C ASN A 26 -7.20 12.31 -0.54
N ALA A 27 -6.92 11.62 -1.65
CA ALA A 27 -7.87 11.41 -2.74
C ALA A 27 -8.93 10.32 -2.43
N PHE A 28 -8.75 9.56 -1.35
CA PHE A 28 -9.65 8.48 -0.95
C PHE A 28 -10.24 8.71 0.44
N PRO A 29 -11.47 8.26 0.70
CA PRO A 29 -12.01 8.27 2.05
C PRO A 29 -11.25 7.29 2.94
N ALA A 30 -11.12 7.62 4.24
CA ALA A 30 -10.30 6.84 5.17
C ALA A 30 -10.77 5.38 5.35
N ASP A 31 -12.06 5.10 5.15
CA ASP A 31 -12.66 3.76 5.21
C ASP A 31 -12.38 2.90 3.96
N ALA A 32 -11.78 3.49 2.91
CA ALA A 32 -11.27 2.75 1.76
C ALA A 32 -9.82 2.28 1.92
N LEU A 33 -9.11 2.79 2.94
CA LEU A 33 -7.68 2.56 3.18
C LEU A 33 -7.49 1.60 4.36
N PHE A 34 -6.76 0.50 4.13
CA PHE A 34 -6.60 -0.58 5.10
C PHE A 34 -5.12 -0.89 5.32
N VAL A 35 -4.81 -1.36 6.52
CA VAL A 35 -3.51 -1.92 6.86
C VAL A 35 -3.70 -3.36 7.31
N SER A 36 -2.79 -4.24 6.92
CA SER A 36 -2.77 -5.61 7.44
C SER A 36 -2.25 -5.60 8.88
N SER A 37 -2.71 -6.52 9.73
CA SER A 37 -2.04 -6.82 11.01
C SER A 37 -0.80 -7.71 10.82
N LEU A 38 -0.70 -8.36 9.66
CA LEU A 38 0.45 -9.14 9.18
C LEU A 38 1.24 -8.28 8.19
N THR A 39 2.21 -7.51 8.68
CA THR A 39 3.02 -6.59 7.83
C THR A 39 4.49 -6.99 7.76
N GLN A 40 4.87 -8.14 8.33
CA GLN A 40 6.29 -8.43 8.56
C GLN A 40 7.00 -8.96 7.31
N ALA A 41 6.27 -9.54 6.35
CA ALA A 41 6.82 -10.07 5.11
C ALA A 41 5.93 -9.74 3.91
N ASP A 42 6.55 -9.43 2.77
CA ASP A 42 5.87 -9.09 1.52
C ASP A 42 4.91 -10.20 1.06
N ALA A 43 5.26 -11.46 1.29
CA ALA A 43 4.39 -12.60 0.98
C ALA A 43 3.07 -12.57 1.78
N GLN A 44 3.09 -12.10 3.03
CA GLN A 44 1.87 -11.96 3.83
C GLN A 44 1.01 -10.80 3.31
N ILE A 45 1.64 -9.67 2.97
CA ILE A 45 0.96 -8.51 2.36
C ILE A 45 0.31 -8.93 1.04
N ALA A 46 1.04 -9.63 0.18
CA ALA A 46 0.53 -10.15 -1.09
C ALA A 46 -0.64 -11.12 -0.88
N SER A 47 -0.54 -12.03 0.09
CA SER A 47 -1.60 -12.97 0.42
C SER A 47 -2.88 -12.27 0.86
N VAL A 48 -2.77 -11.25 1.72
CA VAL A 48 -3.92 -10.45 2.18
C VAL A 48 -4.52 -9.67 1.02
N ALA A 49 -3.71 -8.95 0.24
CA ALA A 49 -4.18 -8.20 -0.92
C ALA A 49 -4.94 -9.11 -1.89
N ARG A 50 -4.36 -10.27 -2.22
CA ARG A 50 -4.97 -11.24 -3.14
C ARG A 50 -6.24 -11.85 -2.59
N SER A 51 -6.25 -12.28 -1.33
CA SER A 51 -7.40 -12.95 -0.71
C SER A 51 -8.63 -12.06 -0.64
N HIS A 52 -8.43 -10.74 -0.58
CA HIS A 52 -9.50 -9.76 -0.54
C HIS A 52 -9.72 -9.00 -1.86
N GLY A 53 -8.97 -9.30 -2.92
CA GLY A 53 -9.03 -8.56 -4.18
C GLY A 53 -8.75 -7.06 -4.01
N ALA A 54 -7.81 -6.71 -3.13
CA ALA A 54 -7.46 -5.33 -2.83
C ALA A 54 -6.37 -4.81 -3.77
N LEU A 55 -6.45 -3.52 -4.11
CA LEU A 55 -5.35 -2.76 -4.70
C LEU A 55 -4.24 -2.62 -3.64
N LEU A 56 -3.01 -3.02 -3.96
CA LEU A 56 -1.86 -2.83 -3.08
C LEU A 56 -1.12 -1.53 -3.42
N ALA A 57 -1.08 -0.62 -2.46
CA ALA A 57 -0.29 0.60 -2.54
C ALA A 57 1.12 0.36 -2.02
N THR A 58 2.12 0.43 -2.89
CA THR A 58 3.52 0.17 -2.55
C THR A 58 4.47 0.84 -3.55
N ARG A 59 5.62 1.34 -3.09
CA ARG A 59 6.72 1.73 -4.00
C ARG A 59 7.52 0.54 -4.52
N ASN A 60 7.38 -0.63 -3.90
CA ASN A 60 8.14 -1.84 -4.20
C ASN A 60 7.48 -2.68 -5.30
N ILE A 61 6.97 -2.03 -6.36
CA ILE A 61 6.13 -2.67 -7.40
C ILE A 61 6.73 -3.97 -7.94
N LYS A 62 8.05 -3.98 -8.15
CA LYS A 62 8.80 -5.13 -8.72
C LYS A 62 8.65 -6.41 -7.90
N ASP A 63 8.49 -6.29 -6.58
CA ASP A 63 8.42 -7.43 -5.66
C ASP A 63 7.06 -8.15 -5.76
N PHE A 64 6.06 -7.52 -6.39
CA PHE A 64 4.69 -8.00 -6.49
C PHE A 64 4.18 -8.26 -7.91
N LEU A 65 4.99 -7.99 -8.95
CA LEU A 65 4.57 -8.09 -10.36
C LEU A 65 4.00 -9.48 -10.73
N GLU A 66 4.57 -10.54 -10.17
CA GLU A 66 4.16 -11.92 -10.45
C GLU A 66 3.07 -12.45 -9.48
N CYS A 67 2.64 -11.62 -8.52
CA CYS A 67 1.65 -12.02 -7.52
C CYS A 67 0.19 -11.94 -8.03
N GLY A 68 -0.04 -11.36 -9.23
CA GLY A 68 -1.38 -11.18 -9.80
C GLY A 68 -2.23 -10.19 -8.99
N LEU A 69 -1.61 -9.12 -8.53
CA LEU A 69 -2.23 -8.04 -7.76
C LEU A 69 -2.42 -6.80 -8.64
N ASP A 70 -3.46 -6.03 -8.35
CA ASP A 70 -3.50 -4.64 -8.78
C ASP A 70 -2.54 -3.84 -7.91
N LEU A 71 -1.64 -3.08 -8.54
CA LEU A 71 -0.58 -2.35 -7.87
C LEU A 71 -0.67 -0.85 -8.20
N VAL A 72 -0.34 -0.02 -7.21
CA VAL A 72 -0.18 1.43 -7.38
C VAL A 72 1.02 1.91 -6.61
N ASN A 73 1.80 2.80 -7.21
CA ASN A 73 2.91 3.50 -6.56
C ASN A 73 2.47 4.94 -6.23
N PRO A 74 2.16 5.28 -4.96
CA PRO A 74 1.73 6.63 -4.58
C PRO A 74 2.77 7.74 -4.77
N TRP A 75 4.02 7.38 -5.10
CA TRP A 75 5.09 8.34 -5.36
C TRP A 75 5.17 8.79 -6.84
N GLU A 76 4.38 8.19 -7.73
CA GLU A 76 4.35 8.47 -9.18
C GLU A 76 3.07 9.20 -9.62
#